data_AF-X6NJ28-F1
#
_entry.id   AF-X6NJ28-F1
#
_cell.length_a   1.000
_cell.length_b   1.000
_cell.length_c   1.000
_cell.angle_alpha   90.00
_cell.angle_beta   90.00
_cell.angle_gamma   90.00
#
_symmetry.space_group_name_H-M   'P 1'
#
loop_
_entity.id
_entity.type
_entity.pdbx_description
1 polymer ?
#
loop_
_entity_poly.entity_id
_entity_poly.type
_entity_poly.pdbx_seq_one_letter_code
_entity_poly.pdbx_strand_id
1 'polypeptide(L)'
;MSSKITPVYGPTNPSPEKFAKMKIKRYGSIIGLKPEKEQYYRQLHSSTWPKVLERLKKSNIQNYSIYIGELEGKKYLFSYFEYTGDNFEKDMQLIAADPETQRWWKETDPCQRQLPNRKEGQNWSDLELVFLMAKM
;
A
#
# COMPACT_ATOMS: atom_id res chain seq x y z
N MET A 1 5.70 -13.09 22.68
CA MET A 1 4.22 -12.96 22.65
C MET A 1 3.91 -11.48 22.75
N SER A 2 3.56 -10.83 21.65
CA SER A 2 3.10 -9.43 21.71
C SER A 2 1.78 -9.46 22.48
N SER A 3 1.70 -8.71 23.59
CA SER A 3 0.45 -8.49 24.30
C SER A 3 -0.56 -7.96 23.26
N LYS A 4 -1.73 -8.59 23.17
CA LYS A 4 -2.78 -8.11 22.29
C LYS A 4 -3.23 -6.73 22.81
N ILE A 5 -2.73 -5.68 22.18
CA ILE A 5 -3.17 -4.31 22.43
C ILE A 5 -4.62 -4.23 21.93
N THR A 6 -5.52 -3.75 22.79
CA THR A 6 -6.90 -3.47 22.39
C THR A 6 -6.93 -2.14 21.62
N PRO A 7 -7.42 -2.11 20.37
CA PRO A 7 -7.56 -0.85 19.63
C PRO A 7 -8.48 0.13 20.35
N VAL A 8 -8.13 1.41 20.32
CA VAL A 8 -8.94 2.51 20.87
C VAL A 8 -9.37 3.42 19.74
N TYR A 9 -10.68 3.51 19.50
CA TYR A 9 -11.26 4.33 18.44
C TYR A 9 -11.82 5.63 19.00
N GLY A 10 -11.86 6.68 18.16
CA GLY A 10 -12.32 8.01 18.54
C GLY A 10 -12.52 8.94 17.35
N PRO A 11 -12.72 10.25 17.58
CA PRO A 11 -12.94 11.23 16.52
C PRO A 11 -11.82 11.28 15.47
N THR A 12 -10.58 11.05 15.90
CA THR A 12 -9.37 11.04 15.07
C THR A 12 -8.81 9.65 14.82
N ASN A 13 -9.48 8.58 15.25
CA ASN A 13 -9.12 7.20 14.91
C ASN A 13 -10.40 6.40 14.61
N PRO A 14 -10.85 6.36 13.34
CA PRO A 14 -12.15 5.78 13.02
C PRO A 14 -12.18 4.28 13.32
N SER A 15 -13.30 3.79 13.87
CA SER A 15 -13.55 2.35 13.95
C SER A 15 -13.63 1.73 12.55
N PRO A 16 -13.48 0.40 12.39
CA PRO A 16 -13.63 -0.28 11.11
C PRO A 16 -14.96 0.04 10.40
N GLU A 17 -16.07 0.13 11.15
CA GLU A 17 -17.38 0.45 10.61
C GLU A 17 -17.47 1.89 10.11
N LYS A 18 -16.84 2.84 10.84
CA LYS A 18 -16.77 4.24 10.41
C LYS A 18 -15.85 4.38 9.19
N PHE A 19 -14.71 3.71 9.18
CA PHE A 19 -13.76 3.69 8.06
C PHE A 19 -14.41 3.15 6.79
N ALA A 20 -15.17 2.05 6.88
CA ALA A 20 -15.88 1.47 5.74
C ALA A 20 -16.86 2.44 5.08
N LYS A 21 -17.43 3.39 5.85
CA LYS A 21 -18.38 4.42 5.37
C LYS A 21 -17.72 5.71 4.90
N MET A 22 -16.39 5.84 5.01
CA MET A 22 -15.71 7.06 4.56
C MET A 22 -15.71 7.17 3.03
N LYS A 23 -15.93 8.40 2.53
CA LYS A 23 -15.78 8.72 1.11
C LYS A 23 -14.36 8.52 0.59
N ILE A 24 -13.37 8.74 1.45
CA ILE A 24 -11.94 8.56 1.15
C ILE A 24 -11.36 7.68 2.25
N LYS A 25 -10.89 6.49 1.87
CA LYS A 25 -10.25 5.51 2.74
C LYS A 25 -8.74 5.57 2.50
N ARG A 26 -7.95 5.64 3.57
CA ARG A 26 -6.48 5.77 3.50
C ARG A 26 -5.84 4.47 3.89
N TYR A 27 -4.95 3.99 3.03
CA TYR A 27 -4.25 2.74 3.23
C TYR A 27 -2.76 3.02 3.32
N GLY A 28 -2.13 2.44 4.34
CA GLY A 28 -0.69 2.41 4.51
C GLY A 28 -0.19 0.97 4.39
N SER A 29 0.97 0.77 3.79
CA SER A 29 1.63 -0.54 3.80
C SER A 29 3.15 -0.40 3.80
N ILE A 30 3.83 -1.46 4.24
CA ILE A 30 5.28 -1.52 4.33
C ILE A 30 5.82 -2.81 3.70
N ILE A 31 6.95 -2.71 3.02
CA ILE A 31 7.73 -3.87 2.54
C ILE A 31 9.23 -3.56 2.65
N GLY A 32 10.07 -4.59 2.68
CA GLY A 32 11.52 -4.41 2.58
C GLY A 32 11.96 -4.08 1.16
N LEU A 33 12.99 -3.24 1.02
CA LEU A 33 13.70 -3.02 -0.22
C LEU A 33 15.04 -3.77 -0.19
N LYS A 34 15.38 -4.46 -1.29
CA LYS A 34 16.71 -5.03 -1.48
C LYS A 34 17.70 -3.92 -1.87
N PRO A 35 18.74 -3.63 -1.07
CA PRO A 35 19.66 -2.52 -1.33
C PRO A 35 20.27 -2.55 -2.73
N GLU A 36 20.63 -3.74 -3.21
CA GLU A 36 21.24 -3.98 -4.52
C GLU A 36 20.29 -3.72 -5.71
N LYS A 37 18.99 -3.54 -5.45
CA LYS A 37 17.96 -3.23 -6.47
C LYS A 37 17.38 -1.82 -6.35
N GLU A 38 17.83 -1.02 -5.40
CA GLU A 38 17.25 0.30 -5.15
C GLU A 38 17.30 1.22 -6.38
N GLN A 39 18.44 1.30 -7.05
CA GLN A 39 18.57 2.14 -8.24
C GLN A 39 17.57 1.74 -9.32
N TYR A 40 17.42 0.43 -9.56
CA TYR A 40 16.46 -0.09 -10.53
C TYR A 40 15.01 0.23 -10.11
N TYR A 41 14.68 0.04 -8.84
CA TYR A 41 13.35 0.37 -8.32
C TYR A 41 13.00 1.85 -8.51
N ARG A 42 13.97 2.75 -8.27
CA ARG A 42 13.82 4.20 -8.51
C ARG A 42 13.62 4.52 -9.99
N GLN A 43 14.36 3.87 -10.89
CA GLN A 43 14.22 4.04 -12.33
C GLN A 43 12.86 3.55 -12.84
N LEU A 44 12.36 2.41 -12.33
CA LEU A 44 11.02 1.94 -12.62
C LEU A 44 9.99 3.01 -12.22
N HIS A 45 10.01 3.49 -10.98
CA HIS A 45 8.99 4.39 -10.45
C HIS A 45 9.12 5.85 -10.91
N SER A 46 10.25 6.26 -11.49
CA SER A 46 10.36 7.57 -12.13
C SER A 46 9.59 7.66 -13.45
N SER A 47 9.24 6.52 -14.04
CA SER A 47 8.49 6.43 -15.30
C SER A 47 7.61 5.19 -15.33
N THR A 48 6.76 5.04 -14.31
CA THR A 48 5.78 3.96 -14.21
C THR A 48 4.95 3.86 -15.49
N TRP A 49 4.74 2.63 -15.97
CA TRP A 49 4.07 2.42 -17.24
C TRP A 49 2.65 3.02 -17.24
N PRO A 50 2.26 3.78 -18.28
CA PRO A 50 0.96 4.47 -18.31
C PRO A 50 -0.24 3.55 -18.10
N LYS A 51 -0.17 2.30 -18.56
CA LYS A 51 -1.26 1.31 -18.39
C LYS A 51 -1.47 0.86 -16.95
N VAL A 52 -0.39 0.78 -16.17
CA VAL A 52 -0.47 0.49 -14.73
C VAL A 52 -1.15 1.65 -14.00
N LEU A 53 -0.77 2.89 -14.32
CA LEU A 53 -1.40 4.09 -13.76
C LEU A 53 -2.88 4.18 -14.13
N GLU A 54 -3.23 3.87 -15.39
CA GLU A 54 -4.62 3.80 -15.87
C GLU A 54 -5.43 2.77 -15.09
N ARG A 55 -4.86 1.59 -14.84
CA ARG A 55 -5.50 0.53 -14.05
C ARG A 55 -5.77 0.97 -12.62
N LEU A 56 -4.77 1.53 -11.94
CA LEU A 56 -4.89 2.05 -10.57
C LEU A 56 -6.00 3.12 -10.49
N LYS A 57 -6.01 4.05 -11.45
CA LYS A 57 -7.04 5.11 -11.51
C LYS A 57 -8.44 4.53 -11.73
N LYS A 58 -8.59 3.55 -12.62
CA LYS A 58 -9.87 2.85 -12.85
C LYS A 58 -10.37 2.08 -11.62
N SER A 59 -9.44 1.66 -10.77
CA SER A 59 -9.70 1.00 -9.49
C SER A 59 -9.80 1.99 -8.32
N ASN A 60 -10.12 3.26 -8.59
CA ASN A 60 -10.38 4.30 -7.58
C ASN A 60 -9.21 4.61 -6.64
N ILE A 61 -7.97 4.35 -7.08
CA ILE A 61 -6.76 4.68 -6.34
C ILE A 61 -6.27 6.07 -6.76
N GLN A 62 -6.01 6.93 -5.79
CA GLN A 62 -5.49 8.28 -5.98
C GLN A 62 -4.48 8.65 -4.91
N ASN A 63 -3.74 9.75 -5.13
CA ASN A 63 -2.73 10.26 -4.19
C ASN A 63 -1.74 9.17 -3.72
N TYR A 64 -1.42 8.21 -4.60
CA TYR A 64 -0.54 7.09 -4.27
C TYR A 64 0.91 7.54 -4.26
N SER A 65 1.54 7.45 -3.09
CA SER A 65 2.96 7.72 -2.87
C SER A 65 3.68 6.50 -2.30
N ILE A 66 4.94 6.31 -2.67
CA ILE A 66 5.85 5.31 -2.08
C ILE A 66 7.11 6.03 -1.62
N TYR A 67 7.41 5.94 -0.34
CA TYR A 67 8.60 6.52 0.31
C TYR A 67 9.63 5.44 0.57
N ILE A 68 10.91 5.78 0.47
CA ILE A 68 12.01 4.91 0.89
C ILE A 68 12.53 5.44 2.23
N GLY A 69 12.62 4.56 3.23
CA GLY A 69 13.22 4.87 4.53
C GLY A 69 14.25 3.82 4.92
N GLU A 70 15.15 4.17 5.82
CA GLU A 70 16.14 3.26 6.39
C GLU A 70 15.95 3.16 7.90
N LEU A 71 15.91 1.93 8.42
CA LEU A 71 15.81 1.63 9.83
C LEU A 71 16.77 0.49 10.15
N GLU A 72 17.65 0.71 11.13
CA GLU A 72 18.67 -0.27 11.56
C GLU A 72 19.50 -0.83 10.38
N GLY A 73 19.92 0.05 9.46
CA GLY A 73 20.72 -0.32 8.29
C GLY A 73 19.96 -1.11 7.21
N LYS A 74 18.63 -1.24 7.33
CA LYS A 74 17.77 -1.92 6.35
C LYS A 74 16.85 -0.92 5.69
N LYS A 75 16.67 -1.06 4.38
CA LYS A 75 15.78 -0.19 3.60
C LYS A 75 14.37 -0.77 3.52
N TYR A 76 13.39 0.12 3.60
CA TYR A 76 11.97 -0.18 3.55
C TYR A 76 11.27 0.78 2.59
N LEU A 77 10.21 0.28 1.97
CA LEU A 77 9.26 1.07 1.21
C LEU A 77 8.01 1.26 2.05
N PHE A 78 7.55 2.49 2.18
CA PHE A 78 6.29 2.86 2.84
C PHE A 78 5.34 3.37 1.78
N SER A 79 4.24 2.67 1.57
CA SER A 79 3.23 3.02 0.59
C SER A 79 2.04 3.69 1.28
N TYR A 80 1.50 4.74 0.66
CA TYR A 80 0.28 5.42 1.07
C TYR A 80 -0.59 5.67 -0.15
N PHE A 81 -1.87 5.30 -0.12
CA PHE A 81 -2.83 5.75 -1.13
C PHE A 81 -4.20 6.04 -0.53
N GLU A 82 -4.97 6.83 -1.28
CA GLU A 82 -6.38 7.08 -1.04
C GLU A 82 -7.22 6.24 -1.99
N TYR A 83 -8.27 5.62 -1.44
CA TYR A 83 -9.26 4.87 -2.17
C TYR A 83 -10.61 5.56 -2.06
N THR A 84 -11.26 5.80 -3.19
CA THR A 84 -12.53 6.53 -3.27
C THR A 84 -13.71 5.69 -3.79
N GLY A 85 -13.51 4.39 -3.97
CA GLY A 85 -14.55 3.49 -4.45
C GLY A 85 -15.38 2.87 -3.33
N ASP A 86 -16.34 2.04 -3.75
CA ASP A 86 -17.31 1.41 -2.86
C ASP A 86 -17.00 -0.07 -2.57
N ASN A 87 -16.18 -0.73 -3.39
CA ASN A 87 -15.82 -2.13 -3.24
C ASN A 87 -14.31 -2.35 -3.42
N PHE A 88 -13.58 -2.15 -2.32
CA PHE A 88 -12.12 -2.23 -2.30
C PHE A 88 -11.60 -3.59 -2.76
N GLU A 89 -12.21 -4.68 -2.28
CA GLU A 89 -11.79 -6.03 -2.63
C GLU A 89 -11.92 -6.31 -4.13
N LYS A 90 -13.06 -5.95 -4.72
CA LYS A 90 -13.27 -6.08 -6.17
C LYS A 90 -12.27 -5.26 -6.97
N ASP A 91 -12.00 -4.02 -6.56
CA ASP A 91 -11.06 -3.14 -7.26
C ASP A 91 -9.61 -3.64 -7.17
N MET A 92 -9.23 -4.24 -6.04
CA MET A 92 -7.92 -4.89 -5.87
C MET A 92 -7.80 -6.16 -6.71
N GLN A 93 -8.87 -6.97 -6.81
CA GLN A 93 -8.92 -8.13 -7.70
C GLN A 93 -8.77 -7.73 -9.17
N LEU A 94 -9.39 -6.63 -9.60
CA LEU A 94 -9.24 -6.10 -10.95
C LEU A 94 -7.82 -5.62 -11.25
N ILE A 95 -7.11 -5.05 -10.27
CA ILE A 95 -5.67 -4.73 -10.40
C ILE A 95 -4.87 -6.01 -10.55
N ALA A 96 -5.10 -7.01 -9.68
CA ALA A 96 -4.36 -8.27 -9.70
C ALA A 96 -4.57 -9.09 -10.98
N ALA A 97 -5.75 -8.99 -11.59
CA ALA A 97 -6.08 -9.66 -12.84
C ALA A 97 -5.58 -8.91 -14.09
N ASP A 98 -5.15 -7.65 -13.97
CA ASP A 98 -4.70 -6.86 -15.12
C ASP A 98 -3.34 -7.35 -15.65
N PRO A 99 -3.22 -7.73 -16.94
CA PRO A 99 -1.98 -8.27 -17.49
C PRO A 99 -0.80 -7.29 -17.44
N GLU A 100 -1.03 -5.98 -17.61
CA GLU A 100 0.03 -4.98 -17.57
C GLU A 100 0.52 -4.76 -16.14
N THR A 101 -0.37 -4.81 -15.15
CA THR A 101 0.00 -4.86 -13.73
C THR A 101 0.81 -6.10 -13.41
N GLN A 102 0.41 -7.29 -13.88
CA GLN A 102 1.18 -8.52 -13.64
C GLN A 102 2.58 -8.45 -14.27
N ARG A 103 2.70 -7.88 -15.48
CA ARG A 103 4.00 -7.64 -16.12
C ARG A 103 4.84 -6.65 -15.34
N TRP A 104 4.24 -5.58 -14.84
CA TRP A 104 4.90 -4.60 -13.99
C TRP A 104 5.44 -5.23 -12.69
N TRP A 105 4.66 -6.11 -12.06
CA TRP A 105 5.09 -6.83 -10.86
C TRP A 105 6.29 -7.75 -11.08
N LYS A 106 6.45 -8.32 -12.29
CA LYS A 106 7.66 -9.07 -12.65
C LYS A 106 8.93 -8.22 -12.58
N GLU A 107 8.83 -6.90 -12.74
CA GLU A 107 9.94 -5.96 -12.60
C GLU A 107 10.13 -5.47 -11.16
N THR A 108 9.02 -5.16 -10.47
CA THR A 108 9.09 -4.56 -9.13
C THR A 108 9.30 -5.57 -8.00
N ASP A 109 8.67 -6.74 -8.07
CA ASP A 109 8.68 -7.73 -6.99
C ASP A 109 10.10 -8.27 -6.71
N PRO A 110 10.97 -8.51 -7.73
CA PRO A 110 12.35 -8.88 -7.48
C PRO A 110 13.15 -7.83 -6.70
N CYS A 111 12.75 -6.57 -6.71
CA CYS A 111 13.39 -5.50 -5.92
C CYS A 111 12.99 -5.55 -4.44
N GLN A 112 11.91 -6.25 -4.11
CA GLN A 112 11.27 -6.22 -2.80
C GLN A 112 11.65 -7.45 -1.96
N ARG A 113 11.52 -7.30 -0.65
CA ARG A 113 11.70 -8.36 0.34
C ARG A 113 10.48 -8.39 1.26
N GLN A 114 9.74 -9.49 1.19
CA GLN A 114 8.60 -9.76 2.06
C GLN A 114 9.01 -9.69 3.53
N LEU A 115 8.13 -9.11 4.35
CA LEU A 115 8.32 -9.04 5.80
C LEU A 115 7.72 -10.28 6.48
N PRO A 116 8.26 -10.70 7.64
CA PRO A 116 7.78 -11.88 8.36
C PRO A 116 6.38 -11.70 8.94
N ASN A 117 5.92 -10.48 9.15
CA ASN A 117 4.62 -10.15 9.75
C ASN A 117 3.50 -9.92 8.72
N ARG A 118 3.74 -10.18 7.42
CA ARG A 118 2.71 -10.03 6.39
C ARG A 118 1.62 -11.09 6.57
N LYS A 119 0.39 -10.77 6.17
CA LYS A 119 -0.70 -11.75 6.13
C LYS A 119 -0.45 -12.77 5.01
N GLU A 120 -0.98 -13.98 5.17
CA GLU A 120 -0.93 -15.00 4.14
C GLU A 120 -1.57 -14.48 2.83
N GLY A 121 -0.93 -14.76 1.69
CA GLY A 121 -1.36 -14.27 0.39
C GLY A 121 -1.05 -12.80 0.08
N GLN A 122 -0.50 -12.01 1.02
CA GLN A 122 -0.09 -10.63 0.77
C GLN A 122 1.43 -10.50 0.59
N ASN A 123 1.85 -9.62 -0.33
CA ASN A 123 3.27 -9.26 -0.49
C ASN A 123 3.68 -8.15 0.48
N TRP A 124 2.90 -7.07 0.54
CA TRP A 124 3.10 -5.93 1.42
C TRP A 124 2.41 -6.17 2.76
N SER A 125 2.99 -5.70 3.86
CA SER A 125 2.36 -5.74 5.18
C SER A 125 1.48 -4.50 5.37
N ASP A 126 0.19 -4.68 5.64
CA ASP A 126 -0.72 -3.58 5.97
C ASP A 126 -0.27 -2.83 7.24
N LEU A 127 -0.41 -1.51 7.23
CA LEU A 127 -0.24 -0.65 8.42
C LEU A 127 -1.59 -0.28 9.01
N GLU A 128 -1.65 -0.16 10.34
CA GLU A 128 -2.84 0.31 11.06
C GLU A 128 -2.91 1.85 11.00
N LEU A 129 -4.08 2.36 10.61
CA LEU A 129 -4.39 3.78 10.74
C LEU A 129 -4.78 4.04 12.20
N VAL A 130 -3.90 4.70 12.96
CA VAL A 130 -4.15 5.03 14.39
C VAL A 130 -4.49 6.51 14.63
N PHE A 131 -4.30 7.35 13.61
CA PHE A 131 -4.61 8.78 13.66
C PHE A 131 -4.99 9.30 12.28
N LEU A 132 -6.05 10.09 12.23
CA LEU A 132 -6.56 10.77 11.06
C LEU A 132 -7.10 12.15 11.47
N MET A 133 -6.55 13.18 10.85
CA MET A 133 -7.11 14.52 10.83
C MET A 133 -7.64 14.81 9.43
N ALA A 134 -8.93 14.50 9.20
CA ALA A 134 -9.57 14.87 7.94
C ALA A 134 -9.94 16.36 7.96
N LYS A 135 -9.84 17.03 6.80
CA LYS A 135 -10.48 18.34 6.64
C LYS A 135 -11.99 18.19 6.89
N MET A 136 -12.55 19.10 7.68
CA MET A 136 -13.99 19.23 7.90
C MET A 136 -14.71 19.56 6.60
#